data_AF-A0A957WX60-F1
#
_entry.id   AF-A0A957WX60-F1
#
_cell.length_a   1.000
_cell.length_b   1.000
_cell.length_c   1.000
_cell.angle_alpha   90.00
_cell.angle_beta   90.00
_cell.angle_gamma   90.00
#
_symmetry.space_group_name_H-M   'P 1'
#
loop_
_entity.id
_entity.type
_entity.pdbx_description
1 polymer ?
#
loop_
_entity_poly.entity_id
_entity_poly.type
_entity_poly.pdbx_seq_one_letter_code
_entity_poly.pdbx_strand_id
1 'polypeptide(L)'
;QTHLFLVNKPIDSEANQLKETWLFHAQDDGYGSGRSRNLTEDPATPNDLSRIETVIDWWRATNGAQPWFAQSGLSLFRQEINDALDLLTIDTDQSLSIQRIDLYRPPSGAAQFLIVTAGADQQSVTNRLMIPLAGDDSPEFVSDLEQLLRDRYELKAKDPLPTPIILHQGFPLHSSVVVGNGRLLGICVSKELIQNRHYELRPDSYILQPAETAEILPPLDLLNEIQENSQQLQQRVNRLLDYLEPMRHTEQPLLSPILRNESGTRVQPFGMLDAEQIAVWRQIEGQTIPTEDPNTPSAAKPFQPREIDGVGDADEVSNNTNATIDLLEKMGLIVPVTYAIPDNNNPTAFYRLTTEKDLWDGIAE
;
A
#
# COMPACT_ATOMS: atom_id res chain seq x y z
N GLN A 1 -8.17 -4.48 -7.89
CA GLN A 1 -7.92 -4.46 -9.35
C GLN A 1 -8.59 -3.21 -9.90
N THR A 2 -7.80 -2.23 -10.29
CA THR A 2 -8.30 -0.97 -10.84
C THR A 2 -8.07 -1.02 -12.35
N HIS A 3 -9.11 -1.31 -13.12
CA HIS A 3 -9.05 -1.29 -14.57
C HIS A 3 -9.41 0.12 -15.03
N LEU A 4 -8.42 0.88 -15.51
CA LEU A 4 -8.64 2.22 -16.04
C LEU A 4 -9.01 2.12 -17.53
N PHE A 5 -10.20 2.62 -17.87
CA PHE A 5 -10.71 2.80 -19.22
C PHE A 5 -10.95 4.28 -19.45
N LEU A 6 -10.45 4.88 -20.54
CA LEU A 6 -10.96 6.13 -21.18
C LEU A 6 -9.97 6.58 -22.29
N VAL A 7 -10.26 7.22 -23.44
CA VAL A 7 -11.43 7.79 -24.14
C VAL A 7 -11.11 7.71 -25.65
N ASN A 8 -12.11 7.42 -26.48
CA ASN A 8 -12.04 7.48 -27.94
C ASN A 8 -12.09 8.94 -28.43
N LYS A 9 -11.15 9.39 -29.26
CA LYS A 9 -11.24 10.71 -29.92
C LYS A 9 -12.00 10.54 -31.24
N PRO A 10 -13.23 11.06 -31.41
CA PRO A 10 -13.76 11.27 -32.74
C PRO A 10 -13.11 12.55 -33.26
N ILE A 11 -12.00 12.43 -34.01
CA ILE A 11 -11.68 13.51 -34.95
C ILE A 11 -12.43 13.18 -36.22
N ASP A 12 -13.48 13.94 -36.46
CA ASP A 12 -14.08 14.06 -37.78
C ASP A 12 -13.03 14.64 -38.74
N SER A 13 -12.25 13.77 -39.37
CA SER A 13 -11.51 14.05 -40.61
C SER A 13 -11.20 12.73 -41.30
N GLU A 14 -12.03 12.43 -42.31
CA GLU A 14 -11.73 11.66 -43.52
C GLU A 14 -10.71 10.50 -43.44
N ALA A 15 -11.24 9.27 -43.60
CA ALA A 15 -10.62 8.10 -44.22
C ALA A 15 -9.19 7.70 -43.77
N ASN A 16 -9.11 6.59 -43.02
CA ASN A 16 -7.92 5.77 -42.74
C ASN A 16 -7.04 6.06 -41.51
N GLN A 17 -7.42 6.94 -40.58
CA GLN A 17 -6.78 6.90 -39.26
C GLN A 17 -7.31 5.70 -38.48
N LEU A 18 -6.42 4.72 -38.25
CA LEU A 18 -6.65 3.51 -37.46
C LEU A 18 -7.37 3.90 -36.16
N LYS A 19 -8.62 3.46 -36.01
CA LYS A 19 -9.38 3.67 -34.78
C LYS A 19 -8.75 2.79 -33.72
N GLU A 20 -7.89 3.40 -32.95
CA GLU A 20 -7.07 2.75 -31.94
C GLU A 20 -7.67 2.91 -30.55
N THR A 21 -7.46 1.91 -29.70
CA THR A 21 -7.93 1.89 -28.32
C THR A 21 -6.77 1.47 -27.42
N TRP A 22 -6.42 2.37 -26.50
CA TRP A 22 -5.45 2.08 -25.46
C TRP A 22 -6.07 1.23 -24.36
N LEU A 23 -5.36 0.17 -23.98
CA LEU A 23 -5.68 -0.68 -22.85
C LEU A 23 -4.51 -0.62 -21.87
N PHE A 24 -4.80 -0.24 -20.62
CA PHE A 24 -3.79 -0.14 -19.57
C PHE A 24 -4.09 -1.11 -18.44
N HIS A 25 -3.03 -1.65 -17.83
CA HIS A 25 -3.09 -2.51 -16.67
C HIS A 25 -2.30 -1.87 -15.52
N ALA A 26 -2.99 -1.05 -14.72
CA ALA A 26 -2.41 -0.40 -13.54
C ALA A 26 -2.35 -1.39 -12.37
N GLN A 27 -1.19 -1.48 -11.73
CA GLN A 27 -0.95 -2.33 -10.56
C GLN A 27 -0.64 -1.49 -9.31
N ASP A 28 0.12 -0.41 -9.48
CA ASP A 28 0.53 0.46 -8.38
C ASP A 28 -0.19 1.82 -8.47
N ASP A 29 -0.93 2.16 -7.42
CA ASP A 29 -1.59 3.46 -7.28
C ASP A 29 -0.74 4.49 -6.51
N GLY A 30 0.44 4.09 -6.01
CA GLY A 30 1.41 4.95 -5.33
C GLY A 30 1.04 5.34 -3.90
N TYR A 31 -0.05 4.80 -3.36
CA TYR A 31 -0.44 5.04 -1.98
C TYR A 31 -0.02 3.87 -1.09
N GLY A 32 0.53 4.18 0.08
CA GLY A 32 0.90 3.16 1.06
C GLY A 32 -0.29 2.26 1.44
N SER A 33 -0.07 0.96 1.60
CA SER A 33 -1.13 0.02 1.97
C SER A 33 -1.66 0.31 3.39
N GLY A 34 -2.99 0.35 3.60
CA GLY A 34 -3.61 0.42 4.93
C GLY A 34 -4.78 1.39 5.06
N ARG A 35 -5.31 1.53 6.28
CA ARG A 35 -6.41 2.47 6.62
C ARG A 35 -5.97 3.92 6.80
N SER A 36 -4.66 4.17 6.90
CA SER A 36 -4.05 5.50 6.97
C SER A 36 -3.77 6.12 5.59
N ARG A 37 -4.42 5.60 4.53
CA ARG A 37 -4.30 6.15 3.18
C ARG A 37 -4.95 7.51 3.12
N ASN A 38 -4.13 8.55 2.99
CA ASN A 38 -4.63 9.88 2.69
C ASN A 38 -4.77 10.03 1.16
N LEU A 39 -5.99 9.88 0.64
CA LEU A 39 -6.28 9.99 -0.79
C LEU A 39 -6.44 11.45 -1.26
N THR A 40 -6.27 12.43 -0.36
CA THR A 40 -6.31 13.85 -0.72
C THR A 40 -4.93 14.43 -0.99
N GLU A 41 -3.86 13.68 -0.72
CA GLU A 41 -2.48 14.07 -0.99
C GLU A 41 -1.98 13.31 -2.21
N ASP A 42 -1.10 13.95 -3.00
CA ASP A 42 -0.46 13.29 -4.12
C ASP A 42 0.39 12.10 -3.63
N PRO A 43 0.45 11.01 -4.40
CA PRO A 43 1.17 9.81 -4.03
C PRO A 43 2.67 10.11 -3.84
N ALA A 44 3.24 9.57 -2.77
CA ALA A 44 4.65 9.81 -2.41
C ALA A 44 5.64 9.12 -3.37
N THR A 45 5.19 8.12 -4.12
CA THR A 45 6.00 7.36 -5.09
C THR A 45 5.43 7.47 -6.50
N PRO A 46 6.26 7.41 -7.55
CA PRO A 46 5.79 7.36 -8.93
C PRO A 46 4.80 6.21 -9.11
N ASN A 47 3.60 6.49 -9.61
CA ASN A 47 2.54 5.50 -9.72
C ASN A 47 2.18 5.21 -11.17
N ASP A 48 1.41 4.16 -11.39
CA ASP A 48 1.00 3.78 -12.75
C ASP A 48 0.01 4.79 -13.34
N LEU A 49 -0.75 5.50 -12.51
CA LEU A 49 -1.73 6.49 -12.99
C LEU A 49 -1.07 7.72 -13.62
N SER A 50 -0.05 8.29 -12.98
CA SER A 50 0.73 9.41 -13.50
C SER A 50 1.50 9.03 -14.77
N ARG A 51 1.98 7.78 -14.83
CA ARG A 51 2.59 7.21 -16.05
C ARG A 51 1.56 7.13 -17.18
N ILE A 52 0.36 6.60 -16.91
CA ILE A 52 -0.72 6.51 -17.90
C ILE A 52 -1.13 7.91 -18.39
N GLU A 53 -1.27 8.87 -17.49
CA GLU A 53 -1.56 10.26 -17.86
C GLU A 53 -0.49 10.81 -18.80
N THR A 54 0.79 10.55 -18.51
CA THR A 54 1.88 10.99 -19.37
C THR A 54 1.82 10.34 -20.77
N VAL A 55 1.50 9.05 -20.87
CA VAL A 55 1.27 8.38 -22.16
C VAL A 55 0.12 9.04 -22.92
N ILE A 56 -1.00 9.30 -22.23
CA ILE A 56 -2.20 9.87 -22.85
C ILE A 56 -1.93 11.30 -23.32
N ASP A 57 -1.25 12.10 -22.51
CA ASP A 57 -0.91 13.48 -22.86
C ASP A 57 0.09 13.52 -24.02
N TRP A 58 1.08 12.63 -24.02
CA TRP A 58 1.97 12.44 -25.16
C TRP A 58 1.19 12.09 -26.44
N TRP A 59 0.30 11.09 -26.36
CA TRP A 59 -0.53 10.63 -27.49
C TRP A 59 -1.55 11.68 -27.97
N ARG A 60 -1.97 12.60 -27.09
CA ARG A 60 -2.81 13.75 -27.46
C ARG A 60 -2.00 14.89 -28.06
N ALA A 61 -0.77 15.08 -27.58
CA ALA A 61 0.14 16.14 -27.97
C ALA A 61 0.93 15.82 -29.24
N THR A 62 0.66 14.69 -29.92
CA THR A 62 1.34 14.14 -31.12
C THR A 62 1.34 15.09 -32.33
N ASN A 63 2.09 16.18 -32.16
CA ASN A 63 2.50 17.17 -33.15
C ASN A 63 3.82 17.86 -32.73
N GLY A 64 4.50 17.42 -31.65
CA GLY A 64 5.72 18.12 -31.19
C GLY A 64 6.76 17.35 -30.37
N ALA A 65 6.48 16.15 -29.86
CA ALA A 65 7.51 15.39 -29.13
C ALA A 65 8.50 14.75 -30.11
N GLN A 66 9.79 15.07 -30.00
CA GLN A 66 10.82 14.35 -30.74
C GLN A 66 11.08 12.99 -30.10
N PRO A 67 11.07 11.90 -30.89
CA PRO A 67 11.40 10.57 -30.38
C PRO A 67 12.88 10.52 -29.97
N TRP A 68 13.16 9.77 -28.91
CA TRP A 68 14.54 9.45 -28.48
C TRP A 68 15.27 8.64 -29.56
N PHE A 69 14.54 7.76 -30.25
CA PHE A 69 15.04 6.98 -31.36
C PHE A 69 13.94 6.85 -32.42
N ALA A 70 14.25 7.11 -33.68
CA ALA A 70 13.35 6.87 -34.80
C ALA A 70 14.10 6.33 -36.01
N GLN A 71 13.83 5.08 -36.38
CA GLN A 71 14.44 4.46 -37.54
C GLN A 71 13.58 3.29 -38.04
N SER A 72 13.55 3.11 -39.37
CA SER A 72 12.88 1.98 -40.02
C SER A 72 11.41 1.81 -39.59
N GLY A 73 10.68 2.91 -39.43
CA GLY A 73 9.26 2.88 -39.04
C GLY A 73 8.98 2.60 -37.56
N LEU A 74 10.02 2.49 -36.72
CA LEU A 74 9.90 2.41 -35.26
C LEU A 74 10.30 3.73 -34.62
N SER A 75 9.49 4.20 -33.68
CA SER A 75 9.75 5.39 -32.86
C SER A 75 9.69 5.03 -31.38
N LEU A 76 10.70 5.47 -30.62
CA LEU A 76 10.80 5.24 -29.19
C LEU A 76 10.78 6.58 -28.45
N PHE A 77 9.99 6.65 -27.39
CA PHE A 77 9.92 7.79 -26.50
C PHE A 77 10.31 7.34 -25.10
N ARG A 78 11.31 8.02 -24.54
CA ARG A 78 11.91 7.70 -23.25
C ARG A 78 11.61 8.83 -22.28
N GLN A 79 11.11 8.48 -21.10
CA GLN A 79 10.93 9.39 -19.98
C GLN A 79 11.70 8.86 -18.77
N GLU A 80 12.43 9.76 -18.14
CA GLU A 80 13.28 9.46 -17.00
C GLU A 80 12.81 10.21 -15.76
N ILE A 81 12.95 9.55 -14.61
CA ILE A 81 12.76 10.14 -13.28
C ILE A 81 14.00 9.80 -12.46
N ASN A 82 14.66 10.82 -11.91
CA ASN A 82 15.89 10.67 -11.11
C ASN A 82 16.99 9.85 -11.83
N ASP A 83 17.25 10.17 -13.11
CA ASP A 83 18.26 9.53 -13.96
C ASP A 83 18.06 8.01 -14.21
N ALA A 84 16.87 7.48 -13.88
CA ALA A 84 16.46 6.13 -14.22
C ALA A 84 15.31 6.16 -15.24
N LEU A 85 15.30 5.18 -16.15
CA LEU A 85 14.18 4.97 -17.06
C LEU A 85 12.91 4.73 -16.22
N ASP A 86 11.91 5.57 -16.38
CA ASP A 86 10.61 5.38 -15.74
C ASP A 86 9.60 4.79 -16.73
N LEU A 87 9.58 5.33 -17.95
CA LEU A 87 8.60 4.96 -18.97
C LEU A 87 9.22 4.93 -20.37
N LEU A 88 8.90 3.88 -21.12
CA LEU A 88 9.27 3.70 -22.52
C LEU A 88 8.00 3.46 -23.35
N THR A 89 7.73 4.34 -24.30
CA THR A 89 6.68 4.14 -25.30
C THR A 89 7.32 3.72 -26.62
N ILE A 90 6.89 2.58 -27.14
CA ILE A 90 7.28 2.04 -28.44
C ILE A 90 6.10 2.26 -29.39
N ASP A 91 6.35 2.95 -30.49
CA ASP A 91 5.35 3.29 -31.49
C ASP A 91 5.83 2.87 -32.88
N THR A 92 4.92 2.45 -33.75
CA THR A 92 5.21 2.07 -35.12
C THR A 92 4.44 2.93 -36.11
N ASP A 93 5.03 3.14 -37.28
CA ASP A 93 4.29 3.70 -38.39
C ASP A 93 3.22 2.72 -38.92
N GLN A 94 2.39 3.19 -39.84
CA GLN A 94 1.29 2.41 -40.42
C GLN A 94 1.77 1.20 -41.27
N SER A 95 3.06 1.13 -41.60
CA SER A 95 3.62 0.07 -42.44
C SER A 95 4.13 -1.12 -41.62
N LEU A 96 4.30 -0.93 -40.31
CA LEU A 96 4.79 -1.94 -39.39
C LEU A 96 3.81 -2.18 -38.25
N SER A 97 3.96 -3.36 -37.65
CA SER A 97 3.29 -3.71 -36.42
C SER A 97 4.25 -4.46 -35.50
N ILE A 98 4.16 -4.20 -34.20
CA ILE A 98 4.85 -4.93 -33.15
C ILE A 98 4.18 -6.30 -33.04
N GLN A 99 4.94 -7.35 -33.34
CA GLN A 99 4.47 -8.73 -33.28
C GLN A 99 4.80 -9.37 -31.94
N ARG A 100 5.96 -8.99 -31.37
CA ARG A 100 6.50 -9.61 -30.17
C ARG A 100 7.39 -8.65 -29.38
N ILE A 101 7.24 -8.68 -28.05
CA ILE A 101 8.10 -7.97 -27.11
C ILE A 101 8.62 -8.97 -26.10
N ASP A 102 9.94 -9.15 -26.06
CA ASP A 102 10.63 -10.05 -25.14
C ASP A 102 11.51 -9.25 -24.18
N LEU A 103 11.48 -9.57 -22.90
CA LEU A 103 12.36 -9.03 -21.87
C LEU A 103 13.46 -10.05 -21.51
N TYR A 104 14.70 -9.57 -21.50
CA TYR A 104 15.87 -10.35 -21.13
C TYR A 104 16.51 -9.76 -19.86
N ARG A 105 16.73 -10.62 -18.86
CA ARG A 105 17.38 -10.27 -17.59
C ARG A 105 18.71 -11.04 -17.48
N PRO A 106 19.84 -10.45 -17.91
CA PRO A 106 21.13 -11.08 -17.75
C PRO A 106 21.48 -11.29 -16.26
N PRO A 107 22.11 -12.43 -15.89
CA PRO A 107 22.44 -12.76 -14.51
C PRO A 107 23.67 -12.02 -13.98
N SER A 108 24.52 -11.48 -14.86
CA SER A 108 25.64 -10.61 -14.52
C SER A 108 25.20 -9.14 -14.57
N GLY A 109 25.93 -8.22 -13.94
CA GLY A 109 25.60 -6.78 -13.81
C GLY A 109 25.44 -5.97 -15.11
N ALA A 110 25.20 -6.61 -16.25
CA ALA A 110 24.72 -6.00 -17.47
C ALA A 110 23.27 -5.50 -17.30
N ALA A 111 22.95 -4.42 -18.01
CA ALA A 111 21.61 -3.84 -18.02
C ALA A 111 20.59 -4.80 -18.63
N GLN A 112 19.37 -4.80 -18.07
CA GLN A 112 18.22 -5.46 -18.68
C GLN A 112 17.91 -4.82 -20.03
N PHE A 113 17.39 -5.60 -20.97
CA PHE A 113 17.03 -5.08 -22.28
C PHE A 113 15.78 -5.76 -22.84
N LEU A 114 15.09 -5.04 -23.71
CA LEU A 114 13.96 -5.52 -24.49
C LEU A 114 14.40 -5.87 -25.90
N ILE A 115 13.78 -6.90 -26.47
CA ILE A 115 13.82 -7.18 -27.91
C ILE A 115 12.41 -6.96 -28.45
N VAL A 116 12.27 -5.95 -29.30
CA VAL A 116 11.02 -5.66 -30.02
C VAL A 116 11.15 -6.22 -31.42
N THR A 117 10.24 -7.12 -31.78
CA THR A 117 10.13 -7.66 -33.14
C THR A 117 8.96 -7.00 -33.84
N ALA A 118 9.24 -6.31 -34.93
CA ALA A 118 8.25 -5.63 -35.76
C ALA A 118 8.31 -6.11 -37.22
N GLY A 119 7.16 -6.12 -37.86
CA GLY A 119 7.08 -6.45 -39.27
C GLY A 119 5.77 -6.04 -39.94
N ALA A 120 5.76 -6.11 -41.26
CA ALA A 120 4.64 -5.64 -42.08
C ALA A 120 3.41 -6.57 -42.03
N ASP A 121 3.62 -7.86 -41.78
CA ASP A 121 2.55 -8.85 -41.58
C ASP A 121 2.92 -9.82 -40.45
N GLN A 122 2.01 -10.69 -40.00
CA GLN A 122 2.28 -11.62 -38.88
C GLN A 122 3.38 -12.67 -39.14
N GLN A 123 3.88 -12.80 -40.38
CA GLN A 123 4.80 -13.88 -40.79
C GLN A 123 6.17 -13.37 -41.24
N SER A 124 6.28 -12.09 -41.59
CA SER A 124 7.51 -11.42 -41.97
C SER A 124 8.08 -10.72 -40.74
N VAL A 125 9.19 -11.25 -40.23
CA VAL A 125 10.02 -10.50 -39.29
C VAL A 125 10.87 -9.56 -40.12
N THR A 126 10.56 -8.27 -40.09
CA THR A 126 11.29 -7.27 -40.86
C THR A 126 12.41 -6.66 -40.03
N ASN A 127 12.13 -6.35 -38.77
CA ASN A 127 13.05 -5.65 -37.88
C ASN A 127 13.04 -6.26 -36.46
N ARG A 128 14.23 -6.42 -35.88
CA ARG A 128 14.42 -6.70 -34.45
C ARG A 128 15.22 -5.55 -33.85
N LEU A 129 14.68 -4.91 -32.82
CA LEU A 129 15.31 -3.79 -32.14
C LEU A 129 15.61 -4.17 -30.70
N MET A 130 16.87 -4.06 -30.29
CA MET A 130 17.28 -4.15 -28.89
C MET A 130 17.17 -2.78 -28.25
N ILE A 131 16.49 -2.71 -27.11
CA ILE A 131 16.32 -1.49 -26.33
C ILE A 131 16.86 -1.73 -24.92
N PRO A 132 17.96 -1.07 -24.53
CA PRO A 132 18.48 -1.16 -23.17
C PRO A 132 17.53 -0.43 -22.20
N LEU A 133 17.24 -1.04 -21.06
CA LEU A 133 16.38 -0.46 -20.02
C LEU A 133 17.16 0.35 -18.97
N ALA A 134 18.49 0.20 -18.94
CA ALA A 134 19.36 0.95 -18.04
C ALA A 134 20.65 1.36 -18.77
N GLY A 135 21.17 2.54 -18.43
CA GLY A 135 22.36 3.12 -19.03
C GLY A 135 22.08 4.05 -20.22
N ASP A 136 23.19 4.55 -20.78
CA ASP A 136 23.22 5.49 -21.92
C ASP A 136 23.32 4.79 -23.29
N ASP A 137 23.28 3.46 -23.30
CA ASP A 137 23.31 2.68 -24.54
C ASP A 137 22.12 3.08 -25.44
N SER A 138 22.38 3.31 -26.73
CA SER A 138 21.33 3.60 -27.70
C SER A 138 20.64 2.31 -28.17
N PRO A 139 19.38 2.38 -28.64
CA PRO A 139 18.70 1.25 -29.26
C PRO A 139 19.43 0.80 -30.53
N GLU A 140 19.52 -0.51 -30.76
CA GLU A 140 20.28 -1.09 -31.88
C GLU A 140 19.51 -2.20 -32.60
N PHE A 141 19.60 -2.24 -33.93
CA PHE A 141 18.98 -3.30 -34.71
C PHE A 141 19.80 -4.59 -34.62
N VAL A 142 19.10 -5.70 -34.40
CA VAL A 142 19.69 -7.01 -34.17
C VAL A 142 19.49 -7.88 -35.40
N SER A 143 20.58 -8.20 -36.10
CA SER A 143 20.54 -9.16 -37.21
C SER A 143 20.56 -10.60 -36.72
N ASP A 144 21.42 -10.91 -35.74
CA ASP A 144 21.54 -12.24 -35.14
C ASP A 144 21.25 -12.18 -33.63
N LEU A 145 20.08 -12.71 -33.25
CA LEU A 145 19.64 -12.76 -31.85
C LEU A 145 20.46 -13.76 -31.04
N GLU A 146 20.85 -14.90 -31.63
CA GLU A 146 21.60 -15.93 -30.91
C GLU A 146 22.99 -15.41 -30.54
N GLN A 147 23.66 -14.76 -31.48
CA GLN A 147 24.96 -14.16 -31.22
C GLN A 147 24.86 -13.05 -30.15
N LEU A 148 23.88 -12.15 -30.24
CA LEU A 148 23.68 -11.10 -29.25
C LEU A 148 23.45 -11.66 -27.84
N LEU A 149 22.60 -12.68 -27.72
CA LEU A 149 22.32 -13.32 -26.43
C LEU A 149 23.56 -14.01 -25.88
N ARG A 150 24.34 -14.69 -26.71
CA ARG A 150 25.58 -15.34 -26.27
C ARG A 150 26.62 -14.32 -25.79
N ASP A 151 26.76 -13.20 -26.50
CA ASP A 151 27.70 -12.15 -26.16
C ASP A 151 27.30 -11.44 -24.84
N ARG A 152 26.03 -11.05 -24.70
CA ARG A 152 25.53 -10.35 -23.49
C ARG A 152 25.45 -11.24 -22.24
N TYR A 153 25.18 -12.54 -22.39
CA TYR A 153 25.12 -13.49 -21.28
C TYR A 153 26.45 -14.24 -21.04
N GLU A 154 27.51 -13.90 -21.78
CA GLU A 154 28.83 -14.55 -21.71
C GLU A 154 28.76 -16.09 -21.86
N LEU A 155 27.83 -16.56 -22.69
CA LEU A 155 27.55 -18.00 -22.86
C LEU A 155 28.54 -18.65 -23.82
N LYS A 156 28.97 -19.87 -23.50
CA LYS A 156 29.75 -20.69 -24.44
C LYS A 156 28.83 -21.24 -25.53
N ALA A 157 29.41 -21.61 -26.67
CA ALA A 157 28.66 -22.11 -27.84
C ALA A 157 27.74 -23.31 -27.57
N LYS A 158 27.97 -24.07 -26.48
CA LYS A 158 27.17 -25.25 -26.10
C LYS A 158 26.16 -24.98 -24.98
N ASP A 159 26.21 -23.79 -24.38
CA ASP A 159 25.29 -23.45 -23.30
C ASP A 159 23.91 -23.13 -23.89
N PRO A 160 22.82 -23.54 -23.20
CA PRO A 160 21.47 -23.25 -23.63
C PRO A 160 21.23 -21.74 -23.62
N LEU A 161 20.47 -21.25 -24.61
CA LEU A 161 20.08 -19.85 -24.66
C LEU A 161 19.12 -19.50 -23.52
N PRO A 162 19.18 -18.26 -23.01
CA PRO A 162 18.28 -17.82 -21.95
C PRO A 162 16.86 -17.73 -22.50
N THR A 163 15.90 -18.21 -21.72
CA THR A 163 14.48 -18.08 -22.07
C THR A 163 14.02 -16.65 -21.79
N PRO A 164 13.46 -15.93 -22.79
CA PRO A 164 12.93 -14.59 -22.55
C PRO A 164 11.67 -14.63 -21.68
N ILE A 165 11.43 -13.52 -20.99
CA ILE A 165 10.13 -13.19 -20.42
C ILE A 165 9.30 -12.56 -21.55
N ILE A 166 8.29 -13.27 -22.04
CA ILE A 166 7.44 -12.80 -23.14
C ILE A 166 6.42 -11.81 -22.56
N LEU A 167 6.54 -10.54 -22.95
CA LEU A 167 5.62 -9.47 -22.52
C LEU A 167 4.43 -9.34 -23.48
N HIS A 168 4.66 -9.57 -24.76
CA HIS A 168 3.61 -9.53 -25.78
C HIS A 168 3.89 -10.54 -26.89
N GLN A 169 2.87 -11.31 -27.28
CA GLN A 169 2.91 -12.21 -28.44
C GLN A 169 1.48 -12.52 -28.92
N GLY A 170 1.30 -12.63 -30.23
CA GLY A 170 0.14 -13.30 -30.84
C GLY A 170 -0.77 -12.43 -31.69
N PHE A 171 -0.64 -11.10 -31.62
CA PHE A 171 -1.33 -10.19 -32.52
C PHE A 171 -0.53 -8.91 -32.76
N PRO A 172 -0.70 -8.27 -33.93
CA PRO A 172 -0.02 -7.03 -34.26
C PRO A 172 -0.51 -5.88 -33.38
N LEU A 173 0.42 -5.09 -32.85
CA LEU A 173 0.18 -3.83 -32.15
C LEU A 173 0.82 -2.68 -32.91
N HIS A 174 0.25 -1.48 -32.81
CA HIS A 174 0.89 -0.27 -33.32
C HIS A 174 1.75 0.41 -32.24
N SER A 175 1.27 0.42 -31.00
CA SER A 175 1.99 1.06 -29.91
C SER A 175 1.93 0.21 -28.63
N SER A 176 2.96 0.33 -27.81
CA SER A 176 3.06 -0.33 -26.51
C SER A 176 3.84 0.53 -25.52
N VAL A 177 3.58 0.34 -24.23
CA VAL A 177 4.20 1.10 -23.16
C VAL A 177 4.77 0.15 -22.12
N VAL A 178 6.06 0.31 -21.83
CA VAL A 178 6.83 -0.49 -20.89
C VAL A 178 7.37 0.41 -19.77
N VAL A 179 7.23 -0.02 -18.53
CA VAL A 179 7.80 0.65 -17.35
C VAL A 179 9.27 0.28 -17.21
N GLY A 180 10.09 1.14 -16.61
CA GLY A 180 11.54 0.93 -16.44
C GLY A 180 11.97 -0.42 -15.83
N ASN A 181 11.11 -1.07 -15.05
CA ASN A 181 11.35 -2.41 -14.51
C ASN A 181 11.07 -3.57 -15.50
N GLY A 182 10.78 -3.26 -16.76
CA GLY A 182 10.48 -4.22 -17.81
C GLY A 182 9.05 -4.75 -17.80
N ARG A 183 8.11 -4.11 -17.09
CA ARG A 183 6.69 -4.49 -17.09
C ARG A 183 5.92 -3.78 -18.20
N LEU A 184 5.06 -4.50 -18.93
CA LEU A 184 4.14 -3.92 -19.92
C LEU A 184 2.97 -3.23 -19.20
N LEU A 185 2.89 -1.90 -19.30
CA LEU A 185 1.85 -1.07 -18.68
C LEU A 185 0.59 -0.98 -19.54
N GLY A 186 0.77 -0.87 -20.85
CA GLY A 186 -0.35 -0.71 -21.76
C GLY A 186 0.00 -0.98 -23.21
N ILE A 187 -1.04 -1.24 -23.99
CA ILE A 187 -0.95 -1.52 -25.42
C ILE A 187 -2.05 -0.79 -26.19
N CYS A 188 -1.71 -0.41 -27.42
CA CYS A 188 -2.62 0.22 -28.35
C CYS A 188 -3.14 -0.82 -29.35
N VAL A 189 -4.44 -1.07 -29.31
CA VAL A 189 -5.10 -2.13 -30.07
C VAL A 189 -6.03 -1.54 -31.13
N SER A 190 -6.04 -2.12 -32.33
CA SER A 190 -6.94 -1.70 -33.40
C SER A 190 -8.39 -2.11 -33.10
N LYS A 191 -9.34 -1.28 -33.55
CA LYS A 191 -10.77 -1.57 -33.44
C LYS A 191 -11.17 -2.93 -34.05
N GLU A 192 -10.53 -3.32 -35.16
CA GLU A 192 -10.81 -4.59 -35.83
C GLU A 192 -10.51 -5.79 -34.92
N LEU A 193 -9.42 -5.72 -34.17
CA LEU A 193 -9.05 -6.79 -33.24
C LEU A 193 -10.05 -6.91 -32.08
N ILE A 194 -10.52 -5.77 -31.55
CA ILE A 194 -11.56 -5.75 -30.52
C ILE A 194 -12.88 -6.30 -31.06
N GLN A 195 -13.25 -5.97 -32.31
CA GLN A 195 -14.44 -6.51 -32.97
C GLN A 195 -14.37 -8.02 -33.18
N ASN A 196 -13.22 -8.52 -33.63
CA ASN A 196 -12.96 -9.96 -33.82
C ASN A 196 -13.04 -10.74 -32.50
N ARG A 197 -12.77 -10.09 -31.36
CA ARG A 197 -12.91 -10.65 -30.01
C ARG A 197 -14.23 -10.28 -29.34
N HIS A 198 -15.28 -10.01 -30.11
CA HIS A 198 -16.62 -9.74 -29.59
C HIS A 198 -16.70 -8.58 -28.59
N TYR A 199 -15.90 -7.53 -28.79
CA TYR A 199 -15.82 -6.37 -27.91
C TYR A 199 -15.39 -6.72 -26.48
N GLU A 200 -14.54 -7.73 -26.31
CA GLU A 200 -13.89 -7.95 -25.02
C GLU A 200 -12.94 -6.79 -24.72
N LEU A 201 -13.19 -6.12 -23.61
CA LEU A 201 -12.47 -4.91 -23.20
C LEU A 201 -11.51 -5.16 -22.03
N ARG A 202 -11.38 -6.39 -21.54
CA ARG A 202 -10.52 -6.69 -20.39
C ARG A 202 -9.06 -6.59 -20.81
N PRO A 203 -8.23 -5.71 -20.20
CA PRO A 203 -6.81 -5.60 -20.55
C PRO A 203 -6.07 -6.93 -20.43
N ASP A 204 -6.47 -7.77 -19.47
CA ASP A 204 -5.85 -9.07 -19.17
C ASP A 204 -5.98 -10.08 -20.32
N SER A 205 -6.91 -9.90 -21.26
CA SER A 205 -6.99 -10.78 -22.45
C SER A 205 -6.01 -10.35 -23.55
N TYR A 206 -5.43 -9.16 -23.45
CA TYR A 206 -4.53 -8.58 -24.44
C TYR A 206 -3.09 -8.45 -23.93
N ILE A 207 -2.90 -8.16 -22.63
CA ILE A 207 -1.61 -8.04 -21.98
C ILE A 207 -1.26 -9.40 -21.36
N LEU A 208 -0.24 -10.05 -21.90
CA LEU A 208 0.32 -11.24 -21.27
C LEU A 208 1.06 -10.80 -20.01
N GLN A 209 0.45 -11.04 -18.85
CA GLN A 209 1.21 -10.94 -17.62
C GLN A 209 2.28 -12.01 -17.67
N PRO A 210 3.56 -11.66 -17.53
CA PRO A 210 4.54 -12.68 -17.21
C PRO A 210 4.00 -13.32 -15.93
N ALA A 211 3.73 -14.63 -15.98
CA ALA A 211 3.53 -15.37 -14.75
C ALA A 211 4.70 -14.97 -13.88
N GLU A 212 4.43 -14.44 -12.69
CA GLU A 212 5.48 -14.30 -11.71
C GLU A 212 6.10 -15.69 -11.61
N THR A 213 7.24 -15.90 -12.29
CA THR A 213 8.33 -16.59 -11.66
C THR A 213 8.61 -15.69 -10.47
N ALA A 214 7.78 -15.82 -9.45
CA ALA A 214 8.19 -15.65 -8.09
C ALA A 214 9.57 -16.29 -8.11
N GLU A 215 10.60 -15.47 -7.89
CA GLU A 215 11.81 -16.01 -7.30
C GLU A 215 11.29 -17.04 -6.32
N ILE A 216 11.60 -18.32 -6.58
CA ILE A 216 11.06 -19.41 -5.78
C ILE A 216 11.72 -19.18 -4.43
N LEU A 217 11.12 -18.29 -3.64
CA LEU A 217 11.43 -18.07 -2.25
C LEU A 217 11.34 -19.48 -1.71
N PRO A 218 12.44 -20.01 -1.16
CA PRO A 218 12.45 -21.33 -0.58
C PRO A 218 11.16 -21.47 0.23
N PRO A 219 10.40 -22.57 0.09
CA PRO A 219 9.14 -22.72 0.80
C PRO A 219 9.26 -22.39 2.30
N LEU A 220 10.46 -22.54 2.87
CA LEU A 220 10.82 -22.12 4.22
C LEU A 220 10.72 -20.60 4.46
N ASP A 221 11.17 -19.76 3.53
CA ASP A 221 11.13 -18.29 3.68
C ASP A 221 9.70 -17.77 3.57
N LEU A 222 8.91 -18.33 2.66
CA LEU A 222 7.48 -18.02 2.55
C LEU A 222 6.71 -18.50 3.79
N LEU A 223 7.05 -19.66 4.34
CA LEU A 223 6.48 -20.15 5.60
C LEU A 223 6.89 -19.28 6.80
N ASN A 224 8.13 -18.79 6.83
CA ASN A 224 8.60 -17.85 7.85
C ASN A 224 7.85 -16.52 7.74
N GLU A 225 7.65 -15.98 6.55
CA GLU A 225 6.90 -14.75 6.32
C GLU A 225 5.42 -14.92 6.74
N ILE A 226 4.79 -16.06 6.41
CA ILE A 226 3.44 -16.39 6.88
C ILE A 226 3.41 -16.49 8.42
N GLN A 227 4.42 -17.10 9.03
CA GLN A 227 4.51 -17.24 10.47
C GLN A 227 4.67 -15.88 11.16
N GLU A 228 5.54 -15.01 10.65
CA GLU A 228 5.74 -13.65 11.15
C GLU A 228 4.45 -12.83 11.02
N ASN A 229 3.79 -12.89 9.86
CA ASN A 229 2.51 -12.22 9.64
C ASN A 229 1.42 -12.75 10.58
N SER A 230 1.40 -14.06 10.87
CA SER A 230 0.48 -14.67 11.83
C SER A 230 0.74 -14.18 13.27
N GLN A 231 2.01 -14.08 13.67
CA GLN A 231 2.38 -13.54 14.98
C GLN A 231 2.03 -12.06 15.10
N GLN A 232 2.28 -11.25 14.07
CA GLN A 232 1.88 -9.84 14.04
C GLN A 232 0.35 -9.69 14.11
N LEU A 233 -0.39 -10.55 13.41
CA LEU A 233 -1.85 -10.56 13.48
C LEU A 233 -2.33 -10.92 14.89
N GLN A 234 -1.76 -11.96 15.53
CA GLN A 234 -2.07 -12.30 16.92
C GLN A 234 -1.76 -11.15 17.88
N GLN A 235 -0.62 -10.48 17.72
CA GLN A 235 -0.30 -9.30 18.54
C GLN A 235 -1.30 -8.16 18.32
N ARG A 236 -1.75 -7.94 17.09
CA ARG A 236 -2.79 -6.94 16.79
C ARG A 236 -4.14 -7.32 17.36
N VAL A 237 -4.53 -8.60 17.29
CA VAL A 237 -5.76 -9.12 17.89
C VAL A 237 -5.69 -9.02 19.41
N ASN A 238 -4.57 -9.37 20.02
CA ASN A 238 -4.37 -9.23 21.46
C ASN A 238 -4.42 -7.77 21.88
N ARG A 239 -3.78 -6.85 21.14
CA ARG A 239 -3.94 -5.41 21.38
C ARG A 239 -5.40 -4.97 21.24
N LEU A 240 -6.13 -5.46 20.23
CA LEU A 240 -7.55 -5.16 20.05
C LEU A 240 -8.41 -5.73 21.18
N LEU A 241 -8.06 -6.89 21.72
CA LEU A 241 -8.70 -7.47 22.90
C LEU A 241 -8.35 -6.69 24.17
N ASP A 242 -7.11 -6.18 24.27
CA ASP A 242 -6.71 -5.26 25.35
C ASP A 242 -7.48 -3.93 25.24
N TYR A 243 -7.81 -3.48 24.02
CA TYR A 243 -8.67 -2.33 23.78
C TYR A 243 -10.16 -2.62 24.01
N LEU A 244 -10.59 -3.87 23.82
CA LEU A 244 -11.92 -4.35 24.18
C LEU A 244 -11.91 -4.72 25.66
N GLU A 245 -11.80 -3.71 26.53
CA GLU A 245 -12.01 -3.85 27.97
C GLU A 245 -13.32 -4.63 28.18
N PRO A 246 -13.29 -5.86 28.74
CA PRO A 246 -14.54 -6.51 29.09
C PRO A 246 -15.16 -5.70 30.23
N MET A 247 -16.22 -4.95 29.92
CA MET A 247 -17.10 -4.38 30.93
C MET A 247 -17.54 -5.52 31.86
N ARG A 248 -17.22 -5.43 33.15
CA ARG A 248 -17.91 -6.29 34.11
C ARG A 248 -19.40 -5.98 34.04
N HIS A 249 -20.20 -7.03 33.94
CA HIS A 249 -21.60 -6.98 34.36
C HIS A 249 -21.63 -6.83 35.88
N THR A 250 -21.44 -5.61 36.39
CA THR A 250 -21.85 -5.28 37.76
C THR A 250 -23.36 -5.14 37.78
N GLU A 251 -24.03 -5.89 38.67
CA GLU A 251 -25.49 -5.88 38.84
C GLU A 251 -26.04 -4.55 39.40
N GLN A 252 -25.19 -3.54 39.59
CA GLN A 252 -25.56 -2.21 40.06
C GLN A 252 -25.42 -1.19 38.93
N PRO A 253 -26.45 -0.36 38.67
CA PRO A 253 -26.35 0.73 37.72
C PRO A 253 -25.31 1.73 38.24
N LEU A 254 -24.18 1.84 37.53
CA LEU A 254 -23.17 2.86 37.81
C LEU A 254 -23.79 4.24 37.58
N LEU A 255 -23.60 5.16 38.53
CA LEU A 255 -24.02 6.55 38.39
C LEU A 255 -23.20 7.22 37.28
N SER A 256 -23.83 8.09 36.49
CA SER A 256 -23.18 8.82 35.40
C SER A 256 -21.95 9.58 35.93
N PRO A 257 -20.79 9.44 35.29
CA PRO A 257 -19.57 10.01 35.83
C PRO A 257 -19.52 11.53 35.73
N ILE A 258 -19.08 12.19 36.81
CA ILE A 258 -18.99 13.64 36.88
C ILE A 258 -17.59 14.06 36.39
N LEU A 259 -17.51 14.46 35.13
CA LEU A 259 -16.22 14.79 34.48
C LEU A 259 -15.83 16.26 34.61
N ARG A 260 -16.80 17.17 34.72
CA ARG A 260 -16.56 18.63 34.70
C ARG A 260 -17.50 19.35 35.67
N ASN A 261 -16.99 20.35 36.37
CA ASN A 261 -17.84 21.34 37.04
C ASN A 261 -18.42 22.32 36.00
N GLU A 262 -19.37 23.18 36.41
CA GLU A 262 -20.01 24.20 35.55
C GLU A 262 -19.00 25.16 34.88
N SER A 263 -17.74 25.16 35.33
CA SER A 263 -16.64 25.98 34.81
C SER A 263 -15.68 25.22 33.89
N GLY A 264 -15.97 23.96 33.53
CA GLY A 264 -15.16 23.16 32.61
C GLY A 264 -13.83 22.64 33.19
N THR A 265 -13.63 22.72 34.51
CA THR A 265 -12.46 22.15 35.19
C THR A 265 -12.76 20.77 35.79
N ARG A 266 -11.72 19.93 35.92
CA ARG A 266 -11.81 18.59 36.54
C ARG A 266 -12.46 18.71 37.92
N VAL A 267 -13.41 17.82 38.19
CA VAL A 267 -14.25 17.86 39.39
C VAL A 267 -13.37 17.60 40.62
N GLN A 268 -13.36 18.58 41.54
CA GLN A 268 -12.85 18.35 42.89
C GLN A 268 -13.93 17.59 43.68
N PRO A 269 -13.54 16.64 44.54
CA PRO A 269 -14.48 15.93 45.38
C PRO A 269 -15.31 16.92 46.23
N PHE A 270 -16.63 16.74 46.27
CA PHE A 270 -17.54 17.58 47.05
C PHE A 270 -17.42 17.27 48.55
N GLY A 271 -17.23 18.30 49.37
CA GLY A 271 -17.18 18.21 50.83
C GLY A 271 -15.80 18.54 51.42
N MET A 272 -15.77 18.89 52.71
CA MET A 272 -14.52 19.01 53.45
C MET A 272 -13.94 17.61 53.66
N LEU A 273 -13.15 17.14 52.70
CA LEU A 273 -12.32 15.95 52.88
C LEU A 273 -11.31 16.20 54.01
N ASP A 274 -11.08 15.19 54.85
CA ASP A 274 -10.02 15.24 55.86
C ASP A 274 -8.65 15.32 55.20
N ALA A 275 -7.66 15.88 55.90
CA ALA A 275 -6.31 16.11 55.36
C ALA A 275 -5.66 14.83 54.78
N GLU A 276 -5.97 13.67 55.36
CA GLU A 276 -5.52 12.36 54.90
C GLU A 276 -6.23 11.92 53.60
N GLN A 277 -7.52 12.20 53.45
CA GLN A 277 -8.29 11.88 52.24
C GLN A 277 -7.87 12.76 51.06
N ILE A 278 -7.49 14.02 51.34
CA ILE A 278 -6.91 14.93 50.33
C ILE A 278 -5.56 14.41 49.83
N ALA A 279 -4.75 13.81 50.70
CA ALA A 279 -3.47 13.22 50.31
C ALA A 279 -3.68 12.02 49.36
N VAL A 280 -4.62 11.14 49.70
CA VAL A 280 -5.04 10.01 48.85
C VAL A 280 -5.56 10.49 47.49
N TRP A 281 -6.42 11.53 47.48
CA TRP A 281 -6.91 12.12 46.23
C TRP A 281 -5.79 12.68 45.34
N ARG A 282 -4.82 13.40 45.91
CA ARG A 282 -3.67 13.94 45.14
C ARG A 282 -2.81 12.85 44.52
N GLN A 283 -2.65 11.72 45.22
CA GLN A 283 -1.90 10.58 44.69
C GLN A 283 -2.66 9.92 43.53
N ILE A 284 -3.99 9.79 43.64
CA ILE A 284 -4.84 9.27 42.57
C ILE A 284 -4.83 10.21 41.36
N GLU A 285 -4.93 11.53 41.57
CA GLU A 285 -4.84 12.54 40.50
C GLU A 285 -3.50 12.48 39.75
N GLY A 286 -2.41 12.13 40.44
CA GLY A 286 -1.09 11.92 39.87
C GLY A 286 -0.93 10.67 39.01
N GLN A 287 -1.86 9.70 39.06
CA GLN A 287 -1.84 8.48 38.23
C GLN A 287 -2.39 8.75 36.83
N THR A 288 -1.79 9.71 36.12
CA THR A 288 -2.10 10.01 34.71
C THR A 288 -0.86 9.78 33.85
N ILE A 289 -1.06 9.20 32.67
CA ILE A 289 0.00 9.04 31.68
C ILE A 289 0.08 10.37 30.91
N PRO A 290 1.21 11.10 30.96
CA PRO A 290 1.39 12.28 30.15
C PRO A 290 1.46 11.85 28.67
N THR A 291 0.51 12.32 27.87
CA THR A 291 0.52 12.14 26.43
C THR A 291 1.38 13.24 25.80
N GLU A 292 2.28 12.88 24.87
CA GLU A 292 3.16 13.85 24.18
C GLU A 292 2.41 14.84 23.28
N ASP A 293 1.13 14.59 23.02
CA ASP A 293 0.28 15.39 22.14
C ASP A 293 -0.74 16.23 22.97
N PRO A 294 -0.66 17.58 22.93
CA PRO A 294 -1.52 18.46 23.75
C PRO A 294 -3.01 18.39 23.43
N ASN A 295 -3.39 17.77 22.30
CA ASN A 295 -4.79 17.57 21.92
C ASN A 295 -5.36 16.20 22.32
N THR A 296 -4.56 15.31 22.93
CA THR A 296 -5.03 13.99 23.35
C THR A 296 -5.33 13.99 24.86
N PRO A 297 -6.56 13.66 25.30
CA PRO A 297 -6.88 13.62 26.72
C PRO A 297 -5.96 12.63 27.44
N SER A 298 -5.33 13.06 28.54
CA SER A 298 -4.39 12.24 29.33
C SER A 298 -5.06 10.92 29.73
N ALA A 299 -4.40 9.80 29.42
CA ALA A 299 -4.93 8.48 29.77
C ALA A 299 -4.79 8.25 31.28
N ALA A 300 -5.87 7.82 31.93
CA ALA A 300 -5.86 7.42 33.34
C ALA A 300 -5.05 6.13 33.50
N LYS A 301 -4.03 6.15 34.36
CA LYS A 301 -3.25 4.95 34.68
C LYS A 301 -4.03 4.13 35.73
N PRO A 302 -4.26 2.83 35.51
CA PRO A 302 -4.90 2.00 36.52
C PRO A 302 -3.98 1.83 37.73
N PHE A 303 -4.56 1.80 38.92
CA PHE A 303 -3.84 1.66 40.19
C PHE A 303 -4.54 0.65 41.12
N GLN A 304 -3.76 0.05 42.03
CA GLN A 304 -4.31 -0.72 43.14
C GLN A 304 -4.39 0.13 44.42
N PRO A 305 -5.33 -0.16 45.35
CA PRO A 305 -5.40 0.54 46.63
C PRO A 305 -4.07 0.53 47.41
N ARG A 306 -3.29 -0.56 47.26
CA ARG A 306 -1.96 -0.74 47.86
C ARG A 306 -0.92 0.24 47.32
N GLU A 307 -1.02 0.64 46.05
CA GLU A 307 -0.08 1.56 45.41
C GLU A 307 -0.30 3.00 45.85
N ILE A 308 -1.51 3.33 46.30
CA ILE A 308 -1.87 4.66 46.82
C ILE A 308 -1.47 4.79 48.29
N ASP A 309 -1.66 3.74 49.07
CA ASP A 309 -1.35 3.75 50.51
C ASP A 309 0.15 3.86 50.84
N GLY A 310 1.02 3.64 49.84
CA GLY A 310 2.48 3.78 49.97
C GLY A 310 3.14 2.72 50.88
N VAL A 311 2.38 1.71 51.30
CA VAL A 311 2.84 0.61 52.14
C VAL A 311 3.26 -0.54 51.23
N GLY A 312 4.57 -0.80 51.10
CA GLY A 312 5.06 -2.03 50.46
C GLY A 312 4.69 -3.27 51.28
N ASP A 313 4.54 -4.43 50.63
CA ASP A 313 4.37 -5.82 51.13
C ASP A 313 3.92 -6.03 52.60
N ALA A 314 2.98 -5.21 53.10
CA ALA A 314 2.32 -5.40 54.38
C ALA A 314 0.81 -5.52 54.11
N ASP A 315 0.23 -6.60 54.62
CA ASP A 315 -1.00 -7.21 54.11
C ASP A 315 -2.33 -6.45 54.34
N GLU A 316 -2.32 -5.21 54.81
CA GLU A 316 -3.55 -4.45 55.06
C GLU A 316 -3.46 -3.00 54.56
N VAL A 317 -4.27 -2.71 53.53
CA VAL A 317 -4.55 -1.33 53.09
C VAL A 317 -5.29 -0.61 54.20
N SER A 318 -4.86 0.59 54.55
CA SER A 318 -5.47 1.44 55.56
C SER A 318 -6.98 1.56 55.34
N ASN A 319 -7.74 1.39 56.42
CA ASN A 319 -9.20 1.58 56.42
C ASN A 319 -9.59 2.96 55.87
N ASN A 320 -8.75 3.98 56.03
CA ASN A 320 -8.99 5.31 55.51
C ASN A 320 -8.85 5.37 53.97
N THR A 321 -7.88 4.66 53.41
CA THR A 321 -7.66 4.55 51.96
C THR A 321 -8.80 3.79 51.30
N ASN A 322 -9.26 2.67 51.90
CA ASN A 322 -10.43 1.94 51.41
C ASN A 322 -11.73 2.76 51.51
N ALA A 323 -11.95 3.48 52.61
CA ALA A 323 -13.12 4.34 52.77
C ALA A 323 -13.12 5.51 51.77
N THR A 324 -11.94 6.07 51.47
CA THR A 324 -11.78 7.13 50.47
C THR A 324 -12.01 6.61 49.06
N ILE A 325 -11.51 5.42 48.71
CA ILE A 325 -11.75 4.79 47.41
C ILE A 325 -13.24 4.46 47.23
N ASP A 326 -13.91 3.87 48.23
CA ASP A 326 -15.36 3.59 48.19
C ASP A 326 -16.18 4.89 48.03
N LEU A 327 -15.77 5.98 48.68
CA LEU A 327 -16.40 7.29 48.52
C LEU A 327 -16.19 7.86 47.11
N LEU A 328 -14.98 7.79 46.56
CA LEU A 328 -14.66 8.27 45.21
C LEU A 328 -15.35 7.43 44.12
N GLU A 329 -15.49 6.13 44.32
CA GLU A 329 -16.24 5.21 43.45
C GLU A 329 -17.72 5.59 43.45
N LYS A 330 -18.32 5.77 44.64
CA LYS A 330 -19.72 6.20 44.79
C LYS A 330 -19.99 7.58 44.21
N MET A 331 -18.97 8.43 44.12
CA MET A 331 -19.04 9.75 43.50
C MET A 331 -18.83 9.72 41.97
N GLY A 332 -18.49 8.58 41.38
CA GLY A 332 -18.21 8.44 39.95
C GLY A 332 -16.91 9.11 39.49
N LEU A 333 -15.98 9.39 40.41
CA LEU A 333 -14.67 9.97 40.11
C LEU A 333 -13.61 8.91 39.74
N ILE A 334 -13.82 7.68 40.20
CA ILE A 334 -13.01 6.51 39.83
C ILE A 334 -13.93 5.36 39.41
N VAL A 335 -13.43 4.49 38.53
CA VAL A 335 -14.13 3.31 38.03
C VAL A 335 -13.29 2.06 38.29
N PRO A 336 -13.89 0.98 38.81
CA PRO A 336 -13.19 -0.30 38.94
C PRO A 336 -12.97 -0.96 37.57
N VAL A 337 -11.75 -1.43 37.31
CA VAL A 337 -11.32 -2.07 36.06
C VAL A 337 -10.65 -3.40 36.38
N THR A 338 -10.88 -4.43 35.57
CA THR A 338 -10.18 -5.72 35.73
C THR A 338 -9.21 -5.96 34.60
N TYR A 339 -7.95 -6.21 34.95
CA TYR A 339 -6.92 -6.63 33.98
C TYR A 339 -6.63 -8.12 34.15
N ALA A 340 -6.58 -8.84 33.03
CA ALA A 340 -6.01 -10.18 32.97
C ALA A 340 -4.50 -10.03 32.77
N ILE A 341 -3.71 -10.34 33.79
CA ILE A 341 -2.24 -10.31 33.68
C ILE A 341 -1.81 -11.60 32.95
N PRO A 342 -0.97 -11.54 31.90
CA PRO A 342 -0.65 -12.69 31.04
C PRO A 342 -0.10 -13.94 31.76
N ASP A 343 0.41 -13.79 32.98
CA ASP A 343 1.01 -14.87 33.77
C ASP A 343 0.12 -15.34 34.95
N ASN A 344 -1.00 -14.67 35.22
CA ASN A 344 -1.88 -14.99 36.35
C ASN A 344 -3.33 -15.04 35.90
N ASN A 345 -3.88 -16.25 35.82
CA ASN A 345 -5.25 -16.53 35.32
C ASN A 345 -6.37 -16.02 36.24
N ASN A 346 -6.03 -15.22 37.26
CA ASN A 346 -6.98 -14.62 38.19
C ASN A 346 -7.16 -13.13 37.86
N PRO A 347 -8.39 -12.69 37.51
CA PRO A 347 -8.65 -11.29 37.22
C PRO A 347 -8.40 -10.45 38.47
N THR A 348 -7.42 -9.55 38.40
CA THR A 348 -7.08 -8.67 39.53
C THR A 348 -7.85 -7.36 39.37
N ALA A 349 -8.46 -6.87 40.44
CA ALA A 349 -9.22 -5.63 40.43
C ALA A 349 -8.29 -4.41 40.60
N PHE A 350 -8.42 -3.45 39.71
CA PHE A 350 -7.75 -2.15 39.71
C PHE A 350 -8.81 -1.05 39.72
N TYR A 351 -8.39 0.18 39.99
CA TYR A 351 -9.21 1.38 39.86
C TYR A 351 -8.54 2.34 38.87
N ARG A 352 -9.33 3.11 38.12
CA ARG A 352 -8.83 4.21 37.28
C ARG A 352 -9.65 5.47 37.49
N LEU A 353 -9.05 6.63 37.23
CA LEU A 353 -9.81 7.89 37.14
C LEU A 353 -10.81 7.85 35.98
N THR A 354 -11.98 8.43 36.20
CA THR A 354 -13.00 8.47 35.16
C THR A 354 -12.61 9.40 34.01
N THR A 355 -12.87 8.97 32.79
CA THR A 355 -12.52 9.66 31.55
C THR A 355 -13.77 10.00 30.73
N GLU A 356 -13.62 10.86 29.71
CA GLU A 356 -14.72 11.22 28.79
C GLU A 356 -15.32 10.01 28.06
N LYS A 357 -14.60 8.88 27.99
CA LYS A 357 -15.05 7.63 27.39
C LYS A 357 -16.03 6.85 28.26
N ASP A 358 -16.11 7.19 29.56
CA ASP A 358 -16.99 6.53 30.52
C ASP A 358 -18.38 7.21 30.58
N LEU A 359 -18.58 8.31 29.82
CA LEU A 359 -19.91 8.89 29.60
C LEU A 359 -20.76 7.92 28.78
N TRP A 360 -21.84 7.45 29.39
CA TRP A 360 -22.89 6.73 28.68
C TRP A 360 -23.71 7.74 27.87
N ASP A 361 -23.48 7.84 26.55
CA ASP A 361 -24.36 8.53 25.59
C ASP A 361 -25.65 7.72 25.35
N GLY A 362 -26.34 7.41 26.46
CA GLY A 362 -27.34 6.37 26.53
C GLY A 362 -28.61 6.75 27.27
N ILE A 363 -28.98 8.03 27.33
CA ILE A 363 -30.38 8.47 27.53
C ILE A 363 -30.59 9.75 26.72
N ALA A 364 -31.03 9.59 25.47
CA ALA A 364 -31.90 10.57 24.86
C ALA A 364 -33.23 10.52 25.62
N GLU A 365 -33.53 11.56 26.40
CA GLU A 365 -34.92 11.96 26.65
C GLU A 365 -35.33 13.05 25.65
#